data_AF-A0A4Q9FR12-F1
#
_entry.id   AF-A0A4Q9FR12-F1
#
_cell.length_a   1.000
_cell.length_b   1.000
_cell.length_c   1.000
_cell.angle_alpha   90.00
_cell.angle_beta   90.00
_cell.angle_gamma   90.00
#
_symmetry.space_group_name_H-M   'P 1'
#
loop_
_entity.id
_entity.type
_entity.pdbx_description
1 polymer ?
#
loop_
_entity_poly.entity_id
_entity_poly.type
_entity_poly.pdbx_seq_one_letter_code
_entity_poly.pdbx_strand_id
1 'polypeptide(L)'
;MIQKAMLMKVSFVFEVARKDLEFSKDLHENPLKTLQESGIDLSSNETIAVIDIVNDTSVSTLASKLRDVRKSWEAIKVEQNIGGKRK
;
A
#
# COMPACT_ATOMS: atom_id res chain seq x y z
N MET A 1 -17.83 12.38 2.69
CA MET A 1 -16.58 12.85 3.33
C MET A 1 -15.68 11.71 3.80
N ILE A 2 -16.21 10.67 4.47
CA ILE A 2 -15.44 9.57 5.08
C ILE A 2 -14.47 8.88 4.09
N GLN A 3 -14.89 8.65 2.84
CA GLN A 3 -14.04 7.98 1.84
C GLN A 3 -12.81 8.79 1.39
N LYS A 4 -12.86 10.13 1.45
CA LYS A 4 -11.71 10.97 1.08
C LYS A 4 -10.62 10.91 2.14
N ALA A 5 -10.99 10.89 3.42
CA ALA A 5 -10.06 10.73 4.52
C ALA A 5 -9.39 9.34 4.50
N MET A 6 -10.16 8.29 4.22
CA MET A 6 -9.60 6.93 4.06
C MET A 6 -8.58 6.86 2.94
N LEU A 7 -8.87 7.45 1.77
CA LEU A 7 -7.91 7.49 0.66
C LEU A 7 -6.63 8.25 1.03
N MET A 8 -6.71 9.34 1.79
CA MET A 8 -5.51 10.05 2.26
C MET A 8 -4.62 9.17 3.14
N LYS A 9 -5.21 8.45 4.11
CA LYS A 9 -4.44 7.54 4.98
C LYS A 9 -3.81 6.39 4.19
N VAL A 10 -4.56 5.80 3.26
CA VAL A 10 -4.03 4.74 2.36
C VAL A 10 -2.88 5.28 1.51
N SER A 11 -3.03 6.47 0.91
CA SER A 11 -1.96 7.12 0.15
C SER A 11 -0.72 7.41 1.00
N PHE A 12 -0.91 7.86 2.24
CA PHE A 12 0.19 8.14 3.17
C PHE A 12 1.09 6.91 3.41
N VAL A 13 0.52 5.71 3.51
CA VAL A 13 1.31 4.47 3.64
C VAL A 13 2.31 4.33 2.48
N PHE A 14 1.88 4.61 1.26
CA PHE A 14 2.75 4.53 0.08
C PHE A 14 3.74 5.69 -0.01
N GLU A 15 3.42 6.86 0.55
CA GLU A 15 4.40 7.94 0.71
C GLU A 15 5.51 7.57 1.69
N VAL A 16 5.18 6.85 2.77
CA VAL A 16 6.17 6.28 3.70
C VAL A 16 7.00 5.24 2.97
N ALA A 17 6.38 4.27 2.30
CA ALA A 17 7.09 3.25 1.52
C ALA A 17 8.01 3.84 0.44
N ARG A 18 7.64 4.96 -0.19
CA ARG A 18 8.49 5.63 -1.16
C ARG A 18 9.79 6.17 -0.55
N LYS A 19 9.74 6.63 0.71
CA LYS A 19 10.87 7.23 1.43
C LYS A 19 11.70 6.18 2.19
N ASP A 20 11.08 5.09 2.61
CA ASP A 20 11.68 4.03 3.40
C ASP A 20 11.70 2.70 2.61
N LEU A 21 12.90 2.33 2.14
CA LEU A 21 13.12 1.13 1.35
C LEU A 21 12.87 -0.15 2.14
N GLU A 22 13.20 -0.17 3.43
CA GLU A 22 13.01 -1.36 4.28
C GLU A 22 11.52 -1.57 4.52
N PHE A 23 10.81 -0.51 4.92
CA PHE A 23 9.35 -0.54 5.04
C PHE A 23 8.67 -1.01 3.76
N SER A 24 9.11 -0.54 2.60
CA SER A 24 8.53 -0.90 1.31
C SER A 24 8.72 -2.38 0.96
N LYS A 25 9.90 -2.95 1.27
CA LYS A 25 10.18 -4.38 1.07
C LYS A 25 9.34 -5.23 2.03
N ASP A 26 9.31 -4.86 3.30
CA ASP A 26 8.52 -5.57 4.31
C ASP A 26 7.03 -5.52 3.94
N LEU A 27 6.55 -4.35 3.50
CA LEU A 27 5.18 -4.16 3.05
C LEU A 27 4.86 -5.05 1.84
N HIS A 28 5.81 -5.27 0.93
CA HIS A 28 5.62 -6.18 -0.20
C HIS A 28 5.58 -7.65 0.22
N GLU A 29 6.44 -8.06 1.16
CA GLU A 29 6.54 -9.46 1.61
C GLU A 29 5.40 -9.85 2.56
N ASN A 30 5.07 -9.00 3.52
CA ASN A 30 4.03 -9.26 4.52
C ASN A 30 3.27 -7.98 4.93
N PRO A 31 2.36 -7.50 4.06
CA PRO A 31 1.70 -6.21 4.28
C PRO A 31 0.90 -6.15 5.59
N LEU A 32 0.28 -7.25 6.02
CA LEU A 32 -0.49 -7.25 7.27
C LEU A 32 0.41 -7.02 8.49
N LYS A 33 1.51 -7.77 8.58
CA LYS A 33 2.45 -7.66 9.69
C LYS A 33 3.12 -6.28 9.71
N THR A 34 3.60 -5.82 8.57
CA THR A 34 4.26 -4.50 8.46
C THR A 34 3.34 -3.37 8.87
N LEU A 35 2.06 -3.40 8.47
CA LEU A 35 1.10 -2.38 8.88
C LEU A 35 0.83 -2.41 10.40
N GLN A 36 0.76 -3.59 11.02
CA GLN A 36 0.60 -3.71 12.48
C GLN A 36 1.82 -3.17 13.25
N GLU A 37 3.03 -3.38 12.73
CA GLU A 37 4.28 -2.93 13.36
C GLU A 37 4.62 -1.46 13.04
N SER A 38 4.01 -0.88 12.00
CA SER A 38 4.28 0.49 11.52
C SER A 38 3.83 1.61 12.46
N GLY A 39 2.91 1.33 13.38
CA GLY A 39 2.25 2.35 14.20
C GLY A 39 1.31 3.30 13.42
N ILE A 40 1.05 3.05 12.13
CA ILE A 40 0.11 3.84 11.33
C ILE A 40 -1.33 3.44 11.74
N ASP A 41 -2.09 4.42 12.22
CA ASP A 41 -3.49 4.23 12.58
C ASP A 41 -4.37 4.03 11.34
N LEU A 42 -4.65 2.76 11.03
CA LEU A 42 -5.54 2.32 9.96
C LEU A 42 -6.72 1.54 10.54
N SER A 43 -7.92 1.88 10.10
CA SER A 43 -9.11 1.05 10.27
C SER A 43 -9.02 -0.22 9.43
N SER A 44 -9.81 -1.24 9.76
CA SER A 44 -9.83 -2.52 9.04
C SER A 44 -10.04 -2.36 7.53
N ASN A 45 -10.89 -1.42 7.11
CA ASN A 45 -11.13 -1.16 5.68
C ASN A 45 -9.93 -0.53 4.97
N GLU A 46 -9.18 0.32 5.67
CA GLU A 46 -7.96 0.94 5.13
C GLU A 46 -6.83 -0.08 5.05
N THR A 47 -6.66 -0.93 6.07
CA THR A 47 -5.70 -2.05 6.04
C THR A 47 -6.00 -2.99 4.88
N ILE A 48 -7.27 -3.38 4.68
CA ILE A 48 -7.68 -4.20 3.54
C ILE A 48 -7.38 -3.48 2.22
N ALA A 49 -7.61 -2.16 2.12
CA ALA A 49 -7.30 -1.40 0.91
C ALA A 49 -5.80 -1.36 0.58
N VAL A 50 -4.93 -1.23 1.59
CA VAL A 50 -3.48 -1.29 1.38
C VAL A 50 -3.06 -2.69 0.91
N ILE A 51 -3.51 -3.74 1.59
CA ILE A 51 -3.24 -5.14 1.19
C ILE A 51 -3.73 -5.40 -0.24
N ASP A 52 -4.92 -4.88 -0.57
CA ASP A 52 -5.53 -5.00 -1.89
C ASP A 52 -4.69 -4.35 -3.00
N ILE A 53 -4.06 -3.20 -2.71
CA ILE A 53 -3.13 -2.53 -3.62
C ILE A 53 -1.82 -3.30 -3.74
N VAL A 54 -1.24 -3.74 -2.61
CA VAL A 54 0.06 -4.40 -2.59
C VAL A 54 0.04 -5.73 -3.35
N ASN A 55 -1.04 -6.51 -3.16
CA ASN A 55 -1.22 -7.83 -3.76
C ASN A 55 -1.91 -7.77 -5.14
N ASP A 56 -2.22 -6.58 -5.63
CA ASP A 56 -2.99 -6.34 -6.85
C ASP A 56 -4.32 -7.12 -6.94
N THR A 57 -5.06 -7.23 -5.82
CA THR A 57 -6.37 -7.91 -5.78
C THR A 57 -7.51 -6.93 -6.08
N SER A 58 -8.78 -7.27 -5.86
CA SER A 58 -9.89 -6.27 -5.89
C SER A 58 -10.94 -6.55 -4.81
N VAL A 59 -10.48 -6.93 -3.63
CA VAL A 59 -11.34 -7.37 -2.51
C VAL A 59 -11.82 -6.20 -1.65
N SER A 60 -11.14 -5.05 -1.71
CA SER A 60 -11.53 -3.88 -0.93
C SER A 60 -12.80 -3.25 -1.48
N THR A 61 -13.68 -2.77 -0.59
CA THR A 61 -14.83 -1.93 -0.97
C THR A 61 -14.42 -0.60 -1.62
N LEU A 62 -13.14 -0.24 -1.54
CA LEU A 62 -12.55 0.93 -2.18
C LEU A 62 -11.90 0.61 -3.54
N ALA A 63 -11.85 -0.65 -4.00
CA ALA A 63 -11.04 -1.07 -5.15
C ALA A 63 -11.18 -0.19 -6.40
N SER A 64 -12.41 0.23 -6.75
CA SER A 64 -12.68 1.11 -7.90
C SER A 64 -12.07 2.52 -7.80
N LYS A 65 -11.68 2.94 -6.59
CA LYS A 65 -11.10 4.26 -6.28
C LYS A 65 -9.60 4.20 -6.00
N LEU A 66 -9.02 3.00 -5.93
CA LEU A 66 -7.59 2.82 -5.63
C LEU A 66 -6.71 2.83 -6.88
N ARG A 67 -7.27 3.02 -8.08
CA ARG A 67 -6.53 2.93 -9.35
C ARG A 67 -5.29 3.83 -9.38
N ASP A 68 -5.39 5.07 -8.92
CA ASP A 68 -4.27 6.00 -8.92
C ASP A 68 -3.24 5.66 -7.83
N VAL A 69 -3.71 5.15 -6.69
CA VAL A 69 -2.83 4.67 -5.61
C VAL A 69 -2.05 3.42 -6.04
N ARG A 70 -2.69 2.51 -6.79
CA ARG A 70 -2.02 1.35 -7.40
C ARG A 70 -0.91 1.77 -8.34
N LYS A 71 -1.16 2.73 -9.23
CA LYS A 71 -0.11 3.27 -10.11
C LYS A 71 1.06 3.85 -9.30
N SER A 72 0.77 4.52 -8.19
CA SER A 72 1.81 5.01 -7.28
C SER A 72 2.63 3.86 -6.68
N TRP A 73 1.99 2.78 -6.26
CA TRP A 73 2.67 1.60 -5.74
C TRP A 73 3.54 0.90 -6.81
N GLU A 74 3.02 0.72 -8.02
CA GLU A 74 3.80 0.19 -9.15
C GLU A 74 5.04 1.04 -9.44
N ALA A 75 4.90 2.37 -9.41
CA ALA A 75 6.04 3.28 -9.57
C ALA A 75 7.08 3.08 -8.47
N ILE A 76 6.67 2.95 -7.21
CA ILE A 76 7.58 2.69 -6.08
C ILE A 76 8.31 1.36 -6.27
N LYS A 77 7.61 0.29 -6.67
CA LYS A 77 8.22 -1.01 -6.94
C LYS A 77 9.30 -0.92 -8.02
N VAL A 78 9.04 -0.15 -9.09
CA VAL A 78 10.01 0.09 -10.16
C VAL A 78 11.20 0.93 -9.67
N GLU A 79 10.93 2.03 -8.96
CA GLU A 79 11.96 2.94 -8.39
C GLU A 79 12.89 2.20 -7.44
N GLN A 80 12.36 1.26 -6.65
CA GLN A 80 13.07 0.55 -5.59
C GLN A 80 13.48 -0.88 -5.94
N ASN A 81 13.22 -1.33 -7.18
CA ASN A 81 13.47 -2.68 -7.67
C ASN A 81 12.85 -3.79 -6.79
N ILE A 82 11.62 -3.55 -6.31
CA ILE A 82 10.85 -4.50 -5.49
C ILE A 82 10.01 -5.38 -6.42
N GLY A 83 10.06 -6.70 -6.22
CA GLY A 83 9.38 -7.66 -7.08
C GLY A 83 10.03 -7.87 -8.46
N GLY A 84 11.22 -7.29 -8.69
CA GLY A 84 12.02 -7.56 -9.86
C GLY A 84 12.46 -9.02 -9.89
N LYS A 85 11.84 -9.83 -10.78
CA LYS A 85 12.42 -11.11 -11.19
C LYS A 85 13.83 -10.83 -11.70
N ARG A 86 14.84 -11.29 -10.97
CA ARG A 86 16.15 -11.58 -11.57
C ARG A 86 15.86 -12.45 -12.80
N LYS A 87 16.20 -11.92 -13.98
CA LYS A 87 16.18 -12.66 -15.25
C LYS A 87 16.96 -13.97 -15.11
#